data_AF-A0A3D2IF63-F1
#
_entry.id   AF-A0A3D2IF63-F1
#
_cell.length_a   1.000
_cell.length_b   1.000
_cell.length_c   1.000
_cell.angle_alpha   90.00
_cell.angle_beta   90.00
_cell.angle_gamma   90.00
#
_symmetry.space_group_name_H-M   'P 1'
#
loop_
_entity.id
_entity.type
_entity.pdbx_description
1 polymer ?
#
loop_
_entity_poly.entity_id
_entity_poly.type
_entity_poly.pdbx_seq_one_letter_code
_entity_poly.pdbx_strand_id
1 'polypeptide(L)'
;MSVEKVAVEKYGLCIEDCNFLEDKTIWVASLSNGLVVRQDDDRAGKEPVAWKRLAKYCSYESIDIDSLYLKFRSHQVHMQEGPDVQGYYFCYGAHKEFDENITRQHYVCGVLVNGFLEYEWYETPALVSTKTNNRKANSEDVQSSKLILKKAVSIESPCFLR
;
A
#
# COMPACT_ATOMS: atom_id res chain seq x y z
N MET A 1 -8.76 12.54 22.57
CA MET A 1 -7.80 11.44 22.30
C MET A 1 -6.85 11.95 21.23
N SER A 2 -5.54 11.79 21.36
CA SER A 2 -4.61 12.29 20.32
C SER A 2 -4.73 11.44 19.04
N VAL A 3 -4.34 12.01 17.91
CA VAL A 3 -4.42 11.35 16.59
C VAL A 3 -3.61 10.04 16.59
N GLU A 4 -2.45 10.04 17.24
CA GLU A 4 -1.57 8.88 17.42
C GLU A 4 -2.26 7.77 18.22
N LYS A 5 -2.90 8.12 19.35
CA LYS A 5 -3.60 7.14 20.18
C LYS A 5 -4.73 6.47 19.42
N VAL A 6 -5.48 7.23 18.63
CA VAL A 6 -6.53 6.66 17.78
C VAL A 6 -5.91 5.71 16.75
N ALA A 7 -4.87 6.12 16.03
CA ALA A 7 -4.20 5.28 15.03
C ALA A 7 -3.68 3.95 15.61
N VAL A 8 -3.04 3.99 16.79
CA VAL A 8 -2.43 2.82 17.41
C VAL A 8 -3.45 1.95 18.15
N GLU A 9 -4.25 2.52 19.05
CA GLU A 9 -5.12 1.74 19.95
C GLU A 9 -6.37 1.22 19.24
N LYS A 10 -6.98 2.03 18.34
CA LYS A 10 -8.22 1.66 17.65
C LYS A 10 -7.99 0.90 16.34
N TYR A 11 -6.94 1.25 15.60
CA TYR A 11 -6.65 0.66 14.28
C TYR A 11 -5.41 -0.22 14.25
N GLY A 12 -4.64 -0.29 15.33
CA GLY A 12 -3.46 -1.14 15.44
C GLY A 12 -2.29 -0.70 14.58
N LEU A 13 -2.27 0.53 14.04
CA LEU A 13 -1.23 0.98 13.11
C LEU A 13 0.15 1.02 13.76
N CYS A 14 1.20 0.86 12.96
CA CYS A 14 2.58 1.02 13.39
C CYS A 14 3.09 2.39 12.93
N ILE A 15 3.26 3.31 13.89
CA ILE A 15 3.74 4.68 13.62
C ILE A 15 5.17 4.93 14.14
N GLU A 16 5.70 4.00 14.92
CA GLU A 16 7.05 4.05 15.46
C GLU A 16 8.04 3.34 14.53
N ASP A 17 9.27 3.84 14.50
CA ASP A 17 10.38 3.07 13.94
C ASP A 17 10.89 2.05 14.98
N CYS A 18 11.30 0.87 14.54
CA CYS A 18 11.86 -0.14 15.45
C CYS A 18 12.74 -1.14 14.71
N ASN A 19 13.67 -1.76 15.45
CA ASN A 19 14.64 -2.73 14.91
C ASN A 19 13.99 -3.92 14.20
N PHE A 20 12.74 -4.27 14.55
CA PHE A 20 11.98 -5.32 13.87
C PHE A 20 11.79 -5.06 12.36
N LEU A 21 11.78 -3.79 11.96
CA LEU A 21 11.53 -3.36 10.59
C LEU A 21 12.81 -3.18 9.77
N GLU A 22 13.97 -3.10 10.40
CA GLU A 22 15.22 -2.67 9.75
C GLU A 22 15.70 -3.65 8.67
N ASP A 23 15.60 -4.95 8.93
CA ASP A 23 15.97 -6.02 8.01
C ASP A 23 14.82 -6.54 7.15
N LYS A 24 13.69 -5.83 7.12
CA LYS A 24 12.52 -6.18 6.32
C LYS A 24 12.31 -5.20 5.19
N THR A 25 11.85 -5.72 4.05
CA THR A 25 11.27 -4.87 3.01
C THR A 25 9.87 -4.47 3.44
N ILE A 26 9.61 -3.17 3.53
CA ILE A 26 8.35 -2.62 3.99
C ILE A 26 7.87 -1.53 3.06
N TRP A 27 6.56 -1.29 3.04
CA TRP A 27 6.04 0.01 2.60
C TRP A 27 5.94 0.97 3.79
N VAL A 28 6.06 2.26 3.49
CA VAL A 28 5.90 3.37 4.45
C VAL A 28 5.04 4.45 3.81
N ALA A 29 3.98 4.85 4.51
CA ALA A 29 3.00 5.82 4.05
C ALA A 29 2.98 7.06 4.94
N SER A 30 3.09 8.25 4.37
CA SER A 30 2.85 9.51 5.07
C SER A 30 1.42 9.95 4.83
N LEU A 31 0.74 10.41 5.89
CA LEU A 31 -0.69 10.71 5.88
C LEU A 31 -0.95 12.22 6.01
N SER A 32 -2.11 12.66 5.52
CA SER A 32 -2.51 14.07 5.52
C SER A 32 -2.69 14.70 6.90
N ASN A 33 -2.69 13.88 7.96
CA ASN A 33 -2.70 14.32 9.36
C ASN A 33 -1.30 14.40 9.99
N GLY A 34 -0.23 14.21 9.20
CA GLY A 34 1.16 14.24 9.64
C GLY A 34 1.71 12.94 10.21
N LEU A 35 0.89 11.87 10.29
CA LEU A 35 1.38 10.56 10.74
C LEU A 35 2.16 9.84 9.65
N VAL A 36 3.14 9.05 10.07
CA VAL A 36 3.89 8.12 9.20
C VAL A 36 3.59 6.70 9.65
N VAL A 37 2.99 5.90 8.77
CA VAL A 37 2.60 4.51 9.04
C VAL A 37 3.53 3.56 8.29
N ARG A 38 3.96 2.50 8.97
CA ARG A 38 4.88 1.48 8.44
C ARG A 38 4.19 0.13 8.40
N GLN A 39 4.56 -0.69 7.42
CA GLN A 39 4.18 -2.10 7.40
C GLN A 39 4.79 -2.82 8.60
N ASP A 40 3.96 -3.51 9.38
CA ASP A 40 4.39 -4.37 10.49
C ASP A 40 3.79 -5.77 10.39
N ASP A 41 3.59 -6.25 9.16
CA ASP A 41 3.18 -7.62 8.91
C ASP A 41 4.18 -8.61 9.56
N ASP A 42 3.63 -9.74 10.04
CA ASP A 42 4.29 -10.75 10.86
C ASP A 42 4.68 -10.34 12.28
N ARG A 43 4.24 -9.17 12.76
CA ARG A 43 4.40 -8.82 14.18
C ARG A 43 3.46 -9.67 15.03
N ALA A 44 4.01 -10.40 16.00
CA ALA A 44 3.24 -11.26 16.89
C ALA A 44 2.12 -10.48 17.61
N GLY A 45 0.93 -11.08 17.68
CA GLY A 45 -0.23 -10.51 18.38
C GLY A 45 -0.99 -9.41 17.62
N LYS A 46 -0.65 -9.15 16.34
CA LYS A 46 -1.39 -8.21 15.49
C LYS A 46 -2.13 -8.93 14.37
N GLU A 47 -3.27 -8.37 13.94
CA GLU A 47 -3.94 -8.86 12.74
C GLU A 47 -3.00 -8.74 11.53
N PRO A 48 -2.80 -9.84 10.77
CA PRO A 48 -2.02 -9.79 9.55
C PRO A 48 -2.73 -8.86 8.56
N VAL A 49 -1.94 -8.19 7.71
CA VAL A 49 -2.38 -7.23 6.69
C VAL A 49 -2.47 -5.78 7.20
N ALA A 50 -1.31 -5.21 7.53
CA ALA A 50 -1.12 -3.80 7.87
C ALA A 50 -1.75 -2.84 6.84
N TRP A 51 -1.73 -3.20 5.55
CA TRP A 51 -2.31 -2.38 4.48
C TRP A 51 -3.83 -2.23 4.63
N LYS A 52 -4.53 -3.30 5.03
CA LYS A 52 -5.98 -3.27 5.29
C LYS A 52 -6.31 -2.43 6.53
N ARG A 53 -5.47 -2.51 7.57
CA ARG A 53 -5.60 -1.63 8.75
C ARG A 53 -5.47 -0.16 8.34
N LEU A 54 -4.51 0.16 7.48
CA LEU A 54 -4.34 1.51 6.94
C LEU A 54 -5.56 1.94 6.10
N ALA A 55 -6.03 1.11 5.18
CA ALA A 55 -7.21 1.40 4.36
C ALA A 55 -8.45 1.71 5.22
N LYS A 56 -8.65 0.94 6.29
CA LYS A 56 -9.71 1.18 7.28
C LYS A 56 -9.53 2.54 7.96
N TYR A 57 -8.32 2.84 8.43
CA TYR A 57 -8.04 4.13 9.07
C TYR A 57 -8.34 5.33 8.15
N CYS A 58 -7.80 5.29 6.92
CA CYS A 58 -8.04 6.31 5.90
C CYS A 58 -9.53 6.52 5.61
N SER A 59 -10.29 5.42 5.47
CA SER A 59 -11.73 5.49 5.19
C SER A 59 -12.54 6.06 6.36
N TYR A 60 -12.34 5.55 7.58
CA TYR A 60 -13.18 5.92 8.72
C TYR A 60 -12.84 7.29 9.30
N GLU A 61 -11.56 7.68 9.29
CA GLU A 61 -11.10 8.95 9.85
C GLU A 61 -10.98 10.04 8.77
N SER A 62 -11.34 9.74 7.50
CA SER A 62 -11.24 10.67 6.36
C SER A 62 -9.82 11.22 6.15
N ILE A 63 -8.83 10.33 6.16
CA ILE A 63 -7.41 10.67 6.03
C ILE A 63 -6.89 10.14 4.70
N ASP A 64 -6.14 10.97 3.99
CA ASP A 64 -5.52 10.61 2.72
C ASP A 64 -4.07 10.17 2.93
N ILE A 65 -3.56 9.33 2.04
CA ILE A 65 -2.13 9.06 1.92
C ILE A 65 -1.55 10.17 1.02
N ASP A 66 -0.55 10.87 1.53
CA ASP A 66 0.15 11.93 0.79
C ASP A 66 1.30 11.33 -0.02
N SER A 67 2.10 10.47 0.60
CA SER A 67 3.23 9.78 -0.04
C SER A 67 3.33 8.31 0.37
N LEU A 68 3.86 7.49 -0.54
CA LEU A 68 4.13 6.08 -0.34
C LEU A 68 5.51 5.73 -0.91
N TYR A 69 6.31 5.01 -0.15
CA TYR A 69 7.56 4.45 -0.64
C TYR A 69 7.80 3.04 -0.10
N LEU A 70 8.58 2.26 -0.85
CA LEU A 70 9.14 0.99 -0.39
C LEU A 70 10.51 1.25 0.24
N LYS A 71 10.82 0.54 1.33
CA LYS A 71 12.09 0.64 2.04
C LYS A 71 12.65 -0.75 2.30
N PHE A 72 13.93 -0.92 2.04
CA PHE A 72 14.72 -2.02 2.56
C PHE A 72 16.06 -1.45 3.06
N ARG A 73 16.29 -1.52 4.38
CA ARG A 73 17.41 -0.84 5.05
C ARG A 73 17.46 0.65 4.67
N SER A 74 18.55 1.11 4.04
CA SER A 74 18.73 2.48 3.57
C SER A 74 18.17 2.73 2.16
N HIS A 75 17.85 1.68 1.40
CA HIS A 75 17.34 1.83 0.05
C HIS A 75 15.84 2.15 0.08
N GLN A 76 15.44 3.18 -0.67
CA GLN A 76 14.07 3.66 -0.75
C GLN A 76 13.65 3.83 -2.21
N VAL A 77 12.46 3.33 -2.53
CA VAL A 77 11.82 3.50 -3.84
C VAL A 77 10.52 4.26 -3.62
N HIS A 78 10.50 5.51 -4.08
CA HIS A 78 9.36 6.41 -3.92
C HIS A 78 8.35 6.20 -5.05
N MET A 79 7.07 6.11 -4.69
CA MET A 79 6.00 6.13 -5.68
C MET A 79 5.78 7.55 -6.20
N GLN A 80 5.07 7.69 -7.32
CA GLN A 80 4.69 8.99 -7.83
C GLN A 80 3.84 9.75 -6.80
N GLU A 81 4.15 11.03 -6.62
CA GLU A 81 3.41 11.96 -5.79
C GLU A 81 2.86 13.09 -6.66
N GLY A 82 1.76 13.72 -6.21
CA GLY A 82 1.23 14.89 -6.89
C GLY A 82 -0.29 15.07 -6.77
N PRO A 83 -0.80 16.19 -7.30
CA PRO A 83 -2.24 16.48 -7.29
C PRO A 83 -3.05 15.51 -8.16
N ASP A 84 -2.44 14.97 -9.21
CA ASP A 84 -3.10 14.03 -10.14
C ASP A 84 -3.18 12.60 -9.59
N VAL A 85 -2.46 12.31 -8.50
CA VAL A 85 -2.49 11.00 -7.84
C VAL A 85 -3.78 10.88 -7.04
N GLN A 86 -4.64 9.98 -7.48
CA GLN A 86 -5.97 9.72 -6.96
C GLN A 86 -6.00 8.67 -5.85
N GLY A 87 -4.93 7.91 -5.68
CA GLY A 87 -4.84 6.85 -4.69
C GLY A 87 -3.57 6.02 -4.84
N TYR A 88 -3.31 5.18 -3.84
CA TYR A 88 -2.15 4.30 -3.80
C TYR A 88 -2.57 2.85 -3.78
N TYR A 89 -1.82 2.02 -4.49
CA TYR A 89 -2.07 0.60 -4.62
C TYR A 89 -0.92 -0.21 -4.04
N PHE A 90 -1.28 -1.24 -3.28
CA PHE A 90 -0.34 -2.23 -2.81
C PHE A 90 -0.98 -3.62 -2.82
N CYS A 91 -0.23 -4.60 -3.34
CA CYS A 91 -0.48 -5.99 -3.02
C CYS A 91 0.82 -6.78 -2.83
N TYR A 92 0.73 -7.78 -1.95
CA TYR A 92 1.77 -8.78 -1.80
C TYR A 92 1.49 -9.96 -2.71
N GLY A 93 2.46 -10.34 -3.53
CA GLY A 93 2.34 -11.45 -4.48
C GLY A 93 3.47 -12.45 -4.32
N ALA A 94 3.14 -13.73 -4.49
CA ALA A 94 4.14 -14.78 -4.73
C ALA A 94 3.99 -15.23 -6.18
N HIS A 95 5.07 -15.14 -6.95
CA HIS A 95 5.11 -15.63 -8.32
C HIS A 95 5.93 -16.92 -8.36
N LYS A 96 5.35 -17.96 -8.97
CA LYS A 96 6.03 -19.21 -9.27
C LYS A 96 5.91 -19.46 -10.77
N GLU A 97 7.04 -19.46 -11.45
CA GLU A 97 7.07 -19.84 -12.87
C GLU A 97 6.97 -21.36 -12.99
N PHE A 98 6.36 -21.83 -14.08
CA PHE A 98 5.98 -23.24 -14.27
C PHE A 98 7.19 -24.19 -14.30
N ASP A 99 8.38 -23.66 -14.58
CA ASP A 99 9.66 -24.40 -14.68
C ASP A 99 10.66 -24.03 -13.56
N GLU A 100 10.29 -23.11 -12.66
CA GLU A 100 11.14 -22.75 -11.52
C GLU A 100 10.67 -23.46 -10.24
N ASN A 101 11.59 -24.16 -9.58
CA ASN A 101 11.40 -24.65 -8.21
C ASN A 101 11.52 -23.54 -7.16
N ILE A 102 11.66 -22.28 -7.58
CA ILE A 102 11.86 -21.12 -6.72
C ILE A 102 10.56 -20.31 -6.71
N THR A 103 10.04 -20.03 -5.52
CA THR A 103 8.93 -19.08 -5.35
C THR A 103 9.52 -17.72 -5.06
N ARG A 104 9.33 -16.76 -5.95
CA ARG A 104 9.80 -15.39 -5.77
C ARG A 104 8.72 -14.54 -5.15
N GLN A 105 9.06 -13.87 -4.05
CA GLN A 105 8.18 -12.93 -3.39
C GLN A 105 8.32 -11.55 -4.03
N HIS A 106 7.17 -10.92 -4.30
CA HIS A 106 7.11 -9.64 -4.97
C HIS A 106 6.20 -8.68 -4.21
N TYR A 107 6.64 -7.43 -4.13
CA TYR A 107 5.78 -6.31 -3.78
C TYR A 107 5.26 -5.70 -5.07
N VAL A 108 3.96 -5.52 -5.17
CA VAL A 108 3.34 -4.83 -6.30
C VAL A 108 2.81 -3.52 -5.78
N CYS A 109 3.43 -2.41 -6.19
CA CYS A 109 3.15 -1.08 -5.64
C CYS A 109 2.92 -0.09 -6.78
N GLY A 110 2.03 0.88 -6.57
CA GLY A 110 1.70 1.83 -7.63
C GLY A 110 0.72 2.91 -7.21
N VAL A 111 0.28 3.67 -8.21
CA VAL A 111 -0.63 4.81 -8.06
C VAL A 111 -1.81 4.70 -9.00
N LEU A 112 -2.92 5.30 -8.60
CA LEU A 112 -4.05 5.57 -9.48
C LEU A 112 -3.91 6.99 -10.04
N VAL A 113 -3.88 7.12 -11.36
CA VAL A 113 -3.86 8.40 -12.08
C VAL A 113 -4.89 8.36 -13.19
N ASN A 114 -5.82 9.32 -13.21
CA ASN A 114 -6.88 9.43 -14.22
C ASN A 114 -7.69 8.13 -14.44
N GLY A 115 -7.93 7.35 -13.39
CA GLY A 115 -8.64 6.06 -13.45
C GLY A 115 -7.81 4.88 -13.96
N PHE A 116 -6.53 5.09 -14.26
CA PHE A 116 -5.58 4.05 -14.65
C PHE A 116 -4.63 3.75 -13.48
N LEU A 117 -4.47 2.47 -13.20
CA LEU A 117 -3.55 1.97 -12.21
C LEU A 117 -2.20 1.73 -12.87
N GLU A 118 -1.23 2.53 -12.49
CA GLU A 118 0.17 2.43 -12.89
C GLU A 118 0.96 1.80 -11.73
N TYR A 119 1.52 0.61 -11.96
CA TYR A 119 2.14 -0.15 -10.89
C TYR A 119 3.33 -0.97 -11.36
N GLU A 120 4.23 -1.24 -10.43
CA GLU A 120 5.47 -1.97 -10.66
C GLU A 120 5.59 -3.16 -9.72
N TRP A 121 6.27 -4.18 -10.20
CA TRP A 121 6.65 -5.36 -9.43
C TRP A 121 8.07 -5.19 -8.92
N TYR A 122 8.27 -5.36 -7.62
CA TYR A 122 9.55 -5.26 -6.94
C TYR A 122 9.92 -6.59 -6.32
N GLU A 123 11.07 -7.14 -6.70
CA GLU A 123 11.61 -8.33 -6.05
C GLU A 123 12.05 -8.00 -4.62
N THR A 124 11.65 -8.84 -3.65
CA THR A 124 12.10 -8.69 -2.26
C THR A 124 13.28 -9.61 -1.95
N PRO A 125 14.27 -9.18 -1.15
CA PRO A 125 14.32 -7.89 -0.45
C PRO A 125 14.96 -6.74 -1.25
N ALA A 126 15.53 -7.01 -2.43
CA ALA A 126 16.41 -6.09 -3.15
C ALA A 126 15.71 -4.83 -3.72
N LEU A 127 14.37 -4.82 -3.81
CA LEU A 127 13.56 -3.75 -4.38
C LEU A 127 13.92 -3.41 -5.83
N VAL A 128 14.35 -4.41 -6.60
CA VAL A 128 14.60 -4.25 -8.03
C VAL A 128 13.26 -4.32 -8.77
N SER A 129 12.94 -3.30 -9.56
CA SER A 129 11.75 -3.31 -10.40
C SER A 129 11.94 -4.30 -11.55
N THR A 130 10.96 -5.19 -11.73
CA THR A 130 11.01 -6.21 -12.80
C THR A 130 10.08 -5.86 -13.95
N LYS A 131 8.92 -5.27 -13.65
CA LYS A 131 7.90 -5.01 -14.65
C LYS A 131 7.01 -3.84 -14.28
N THR A 132 6.94 -2.86 -15.17
CA THR A 132 5.94 -1.79 -15.14
C THR A 132 4.70 -2.24 -15.90
N ASN A 133 3.53 -2.05 -15.29
CA ASN A 133 2.24 -2.38 -15.90
C ASN A 133 1.28 -1.19 -15.74
N ASN A 134 0.37 -1.07 -16.69
CA ASN A 134 -0.74 -0.13 -16.63
C ASN A 134 -2.03 -0.88 -16.98
N ARG A 135 -3.08 -0.69 -16.19
CA ARG A 135 -4.43 -1.16 -16.50
C ARG A 135 -5.47 -0.20 -15.95
N LYS A 136 -6.70 -0.25 -16.48
CA LYS A 136 -7.82 0.44 -15.84
C LYS A 136 -8.09 -0.15 -14.45
N ALA A 137 -8.28 0.71 -13.46
CA ALA A 137 -8.67 0.27 -12.12
C ALA A 137 -10.09 -0.31 -12.15
N ASN A 138 -10.32 -1.35 -11.37
CA ASN A 138 -11.64 -1.98 -11.25
C ASN A 138 -12.19 -1.81 -9.83
N SER A 139 -13.48 -2.11 -9.64
CA SER A 139 -14.13 -2.02 -8.32
C SER A 139 -13.56 -3.03 -7.31
N GLU A 140 -13.04 -4.17 -7.77
CA GLU A 140 -12.43 -5.19 -6.93
C GLU A 140 -11.16 -4.69 -6.24
N ASP A 141 -10.37 -3.83 -6.89
CA ASP A 141 -9.16 -3.23 -6.31
C ASP A 141 -9.49 -2.43 -5.04
N VAL A 142 -10.61 -1.70 -5.05
CA VAL A 142 -11.10 -0.94 -3.90
C VAL A 142 -11.75 -1.86 -2.87
N GLN A 143 -12.62 -2.78 -3.31
CA GLN A 143 -13.33 -3.71 -2.43
C GLN A 143 -12.40 -4.64 -1.65
N SER A 144 -11.30 -5.08 -2.29
CA SER A 144 -10.27 -5.91 -1.67
C SER A 144 -9.27 -5.10 -0.82
N SER A 145 -9.44 -3.78 -0.76
CA SER A 145 -8.55 -2.82 -0.08
C SER A 145 -7.10 -2.88 -0.58
N LYS A 146 -6.88 -3.29 -1.83
CA LYS A 146 -5.56 -3.19 -2.48
C LYS A 146 -5.28 -1.76 -2.91
N LEU A 147 -6.33 -1.04 -3.33
CA LEU A 147 -6.30 0.37 -3.69
C LEU A 147 -6.94 1.22 -2.59
N ILE A 148 -6.20 2.19 -2.07
CA ILE A 148 -6.68 3.22 -1.14
C ILE A 148 -6.83 4.51 -1.94
N LEU A 149 -8.07 4.96 -2.11
CA LEU A 149 -8.39 6.20 -2.82
C LEU A 149 -8.27 7.41 -1.90
N LYS A 150 -7.84 8.54 -2.47
CA LYS A 150 -8.03 9.85 -1.83
C LYS A 150 -9.52 10.17 -1.80
N LYS A 151 -9.96 10.84 -0.73
CA LYS A 151 -11.38 11.12 -0.46
C LYS A 151 -12.12 11.84 -1.59
N ALA A 152 -11.43 12.69 -2.35
CA ALA A 152 -12.03 13.44 -3.46
C ALA A 152 -12.36 12.58 -4.69
N VAL A 153 -11.98 11.30 -4.69
CA VAL A 153 -12.08 10.43 -5.86
C VAL A 153 -13.04 9.27 -5.59
N SER A 154 -13.92 9.02 -6.55
CA SER A 154 -14.73 7.80 -6.61
C SER A 154 -14.49 7.11 -7.95
N ILE A 155 -14.38 5.79 -7.95
CA ILE A 155 -14.34 5.01 -9.19
C ILE A 155 -15.80 4.76 -9.58
N GLU A 156 -16.21 5.29 -10.73
CA GLU A 156 -17.51 4.97 -11.30
C GLU A 156 -17.59 3.45 -11.52
N SER A 157 -18.54 2.81 -10.84
CA SER A 157 -18.83 1.40 -11.10
C SER A 157 -19.28 1.28 -12.56
N PRO A 158 -18.77 0.31 -13.33
CA PRO A 158 -19.28 0.10 -14.68
C PRO A 158 -20.78 -0.17 -14.57
N CYS A 159 -21.59 0.74 -15.11
CA CYS A 159 -23.01 0.52 -15.33
C CYS A 159 -23.15 -0.76 -16.17
N PHE A 160 -23.45 -1.88 -15.52
CA PHE A 160 -23.98 -3.05 -16.21
C PHE A 160 -25.35 -2.64 -16.73
N LEU A 161 -25.40 -2.23 -18.01
CA LEU A 161 -26.65 -2.19 -18.77
C LEU A 161 -27.20 -3.62 -18.76
N ARG A 162 -28.34 -3.78 -18.08
CA ARG A 162 -29.17 -4.99 -18.11
C ARG A 162 -29.83 -5.16 -19.47
#